data_AF-A0AAW0EU39-F1
#
_entry.id   AF-A0AAW0EU39-F1
#
_cell.length_a   1.000
_cell.length_b   1.000
_cell.length_c   1.000
_cell.angle_alpha   90.00
_cell.angle_beta   90.00
_cell.angle_gamma   90.00
#
_symmetry.space_group_name_H-M   'P 1'
#
loop_
_entity.id
_entity.type
_entity.pdbx_description
1 polymer ?
#
loop_
_entity_poly.entity_id
_entity_poly.type
_entity_poly.pdbx_seq_one_letter_code
_entity_poly.pdbx_strand_id
1 'polypeptide(L)'
;MPQSSKPVGSSDSDEDWSECASIDKSAAASDGASEGRPQLDPPTRMAHIETTENAHLRLACAALQGQLSAAQDEVKALHATVSMHEATIKNMERSEELRELEAKNLSAMAERPCERCVDKDVRLAELDDVICLLKDSVERSSRSEDALMRQVQRMEAQVVAADAARAESDSRCAEATSASQSACRERDELKRKLSEMQSCVKKLEDSVKELTDVTVAVSLKSEHVSRCLHANKKCAKCKMTLTLTNWFCCHDCSDWNYCRGCFADEAAKHAKGTHSFTDMTVFNGRVANTSLPHIMNALSRFAGFFCSTCKKKVTPTEGNWYRCNECADYDLCKECFERFYQSHVGGAHTFTDMCTFVTSKYGFPTIINQANWKGRETPYGNASCSACGTRSLRNFLHCNECVDYDLCSSCALRDVWREHSRGSMHTFTRV
;
A
#
# COMPACT_ATOMS: atom_id res chain seq x y z
N MET A 1 54.87 19.19 22.20
CA MET A 1 55.02 19.75 23.56
C MET A 1 54.04 20.92 23.70
N PRO A 2 53.29 21.00 24.81
CA PRO A 2 51.86 20.65 24.75
C PRO A 2 50.92 21.66 25.44
N GLN A 3 49.62 21.58 25.11
CA GLN A 3 48.46 21.71 26.02
C GLN A 3 47.33 20.89 25.33
N SER A 4 46.92 19.68 25.70
CA SER A 4 46.47 19.09 26.97
C SER A 4 45.24 19.78 27.56
N SER A 5 44.06 19.47 27.02
CA SER A 5 42.77 19.69 27.67
C SER A 5 42.21 18.34 28.17
N LYS A 6 41.89 18.33 29.47
CA LYS A 6 41.37 17.20 30.25
C LYS A 6 39.87 16.94 29.96
N PRO A 7 39.38 15.71 30.21
CA PRO A 7 37.95 15.42 30.18
C PRO A 7 37.27 15.84 31.49
N VAL A 8 36.07 16.40 31.37
CA VAL A 8 35.14 16.66 32.48
C VAL A 8 34.32 15.39 32.70
N GLY A 9 34.39 14.85 33.91
CA GLY A 9 33.48 13.83 34.42
C GLY A 9 32.42 14.45 35.32
N SER A 10 31.28 13.76 35.41
CA SER A 10 30.15 13.85 36.35
C SER A 10 28.87 13.63 35.52
N SER A 11 27.90 12.79 35.87
CA SER A 11 27.47 12.34 37.20
C SER A 11 26.58 11.12 37.01
N ASP A 12 26.84 10.07 37.78
CA ASP A 12 25.90 8.99 38.05
C ASP A 12 24.69 9.56 38.77
N SER A 13 23.49 9.27 38.27
CA SER A 13 22.23 9.48 38.97
C SER A 13 21.71 8.12 39.41
N ASP A 14 21.96 7.81 40.67
CA ASP A 14 21.32 6.73 41.41
C ASP A 14 19.81 7.05 41.52
N GLU A 15 18.98 6.25 40.85
CA GLU A 15 17.52 6.28 41.04
C GLU A 15 17.14 5.41 42.25
N ASP A 16 16.65 6.12 43.26
CA ASP A 16 16.15 5.69 44.55
C ASP A 16 14.87 4.85 44.40
N TRP A 17 14.93 3.56 44.73
CA TRP A 17 13.78 2.64 44.81
C TRP A 17 13.37 2.46 46.27
N SER A 18 12.64 3.44 46.82
CA SER A 18 12.29 3.43 48.25
C SER A 18 10.95 4.08 48.60
N GLU A 19 9.81 3.69 48.01
CA GLU A 19 8.49 3.99 48.65
C GLU A 19 7.31 3.26 47.98
N CYS A 20 6.68 2.31 48.70
CA CYS A 20 5.23 2.03 48.71
C CYS A 20 4.95 0.74 49.53
N ALA A 21 4.87 0.86 50.85
CA ALA A 21 4.33 -0.20 51.71
C ALA A 21 3.59 0.40 52.91
N SER A 22 2.30 0.67 52.74
CA SER A 22 1.36 0.84 53.85
C SER A 22 -0.07 0.86 53.31
N ILE A 23 -0.73 -0.30 53.33
CA ILE A 23 -2.20 -0.39 53.26
C ILE A 23 -2.68 -0.96 54.59
N ASP A 24 -3.53 -0.16 55.23
CA ASP A 24 -4.14 -0.36 56.53
C ASP A 24 -4.97 -1.64 56.62
N LYS A 25 -4.74 -2.38 57.72
CA LYS A 25 -5.68 -3.34 58.27
C LYS A 25 -6.51 -2.63 59.33
N SER A 26 -7.76 -2.31 59.00
CA SER A 26 -8.79 -2.02 60.01
C SER A 26 -9.98 -2.94 59.78
N ALA A 27 -10.09 -3.90 60.71
CA ALA A 27 -11.21 -4.79 60.88
C ALA A 27 -12.43 -4.03 61.42
N ALA A 28 -13.61 -4.31 60.85
CA ALA A 28 -14.89 -4.00 61.47
C ALA A 28 -15.70 -5.30 61.55
N ALA A 29 -16.02 -5.69 62.78
CA ALA A 29 -16.88 -6.79 63.12
C ALA A 29 -18.35 -6.42 62.84
N SER A 30 -19.10 -7.37 62.26
CA SER A 30 -20.56 -7.35 62.29
C SER A 30 -21.06 -8.75 62.59
N ASP A 31 -21.52 -8.95 63.82
CA ASP A 31 -22.28 -10.10 64.28
C ASP A 31 -23.69 -10.08 63.66
N GLY A 32 -24.15 -11.22 63.13
CA GLY A 32 -25.48 -11.34 62.56
C GLY A 32 -25.88 -12.79 62.24
N ALA A 33 -26.49 -13.44 63.23
CA ALA A 33 -27.43 -14.57 63.15
C ALA A 33 -27.26 -15.61 62.02
N SER A 34 -26.63 -16.74 62.36
CA SER A 34 -26.64 -17.96 61.54
C SER A 34 -27.94 -18.75 61.74
N GLU A 35 -28.86 -18.64 60.78
CA GLU A 35 -29.92 -19.65 60.61
C GLU A 35 -29.29 -20.97 60.13
N GLY A 36 -29.73 -22.08 60.73
CA GLY A 36 -29.13 -23.41 60.63
C GLY A 36 -29.05 -23.93 59.18
N ARG A 37 -27.87 -23.82 58.59
CA ARG A 37 -27.51 -24.59 57.40
C ARG A 37 -27.24 -26.03 57.82
N PRO A 38 -27.88 -27.04 57.18
CA PRO A 38 -27.55 -28.43 57.45
C PRO A 38 -26.07 -28.67 57.18
N GLN A 39 -25.38 -29.15 58.20
CA GLN A 39 -23.96 -29.46 58.18
C GLN A 39 -23.77 -30.71 57.32
N LEU A 40 -23.58 -30.51 56.01
CA LEU A 40 -23.25 -31.57 55.09
C LEU A 40 -21.83 -32.06 55.38
N ASP A 41 -21.66 -33.38 55.45
CA ASP A 41 -20.35 -33.98 55.68
C ASP A 41 -19.33 -33.50 54.63
N PRO A 42 -18.05 -33.28 55.01
CA PRO A 42 -17.01 -32.74 54.14
C PRO A 42 -16.88 -33.38 52.75
N PRO A 43 -17.02 -34.72 52.57
CA PRO A 43 -16.95 -35.35 51.26
C PRO A 43 -18.08 -34.90 50.33
N THR A 44 -19.29 -34.75 50.88
CA THR A 44 -20.50 -34.35 50.14
C THR A 44 -20.40 -32.89 49.70
N ARG A 45 -19.78 -32.04 50.52
CA ARG A 45 -19.60 -30.61 50.20
C ARG A 45 -18.58 -30.40 49.08
N MET A 46 -17.50 -31.18 49.04
CA MET A 46 -16.53 -31.16 47.94
C MET A 46 -17.15 -31.62 46.62
N ALA A 47 -17.86 -32.76 46.62
CA ALA A 47 -18.52 -33.29 45.43
C ALA A 47 -19.58 -32.32 44.86
N HIS A 48 -20.25 -31.55 45.72
CA HIS A 48 -21.25 -30.58 45.29
C HIS A 48 -20.64 -29.32 44.66
N ILE A 49 -19.48 -28.87 45.14
CA ILE A 49 -18.75 -27.73 44.57
C ILE A 49 -18.19 -28.11 43.18
N GLU A 50 -17.56 -29.29 43.10
CA GLU A 50 -16.93 -29.81 41.88
C GLU A 50 -17.94 -30.04 40.74
N THR A 51 -19.18 -30.40 41.08
CA THR A 51 -20.26 -30.58 40.09
C THR A 51 -20.83 -29.25 39.59
N THR A 52 -20.98 -28.25 40.48
CA THR A 52 -21.46 -26.92 40.08
C THR A 52 -20.45 -26.13 39.26
N GLU A 53 -19.17 -26.15 39.61
CA GLU A 53 -18.13 -25.42 38.87
C GLU A 53 -17.92 -26.02 37.46
N ASN A 54 -17.91 -27.35 37.34
CA ASN A 54 -17.88 -28.02 36.05
C ASN A 54 -19.12 -27.71 35.18
N ALA A 55 -20.30 -27.57 35.79
CA ALA A 55 -21.51 -27.20 35.05
C ALA A 55 -21.41 -25.78 34.45
N HIS A 56 -20.88 -24.82 35.21
CA HIS A 56 -20.66 -23.45 34.72
C HIS A 56 -19.61 -23.39 33.60
N LEU A 57 -18.49 -24.13 33.72
CA LEU A 57 -17.48 -24.22 32.67
C LEU A 57 -18.04 -24.83 31.37
N ARG A 58 -18.83 -25.91 31.47
CA ARG A 58 -19.47 -26.54 30.30
C ARG A 58 -20.45 -25.60 29.60
N LEU A 59 -21.25 -24.85 30.36
CA LEU A 59 -22.16 -23.83 29.81
C LEU A 59 -21.39 -22.70 29.11
N ALA A 60 -20.30 -22.22 29.71
CA ALA A 60 -19.44 -21.20 29.10
C ALA A 60 -18.79 -21.69 27.81
N CYS A 61 -18.26 -22.92 27.79
CA CYS A 61 -17.71 -23.55 26.60
C CYS A 61 -18.74 -23.72 25.48
N ALA A 62 -19.97 -24.15 25.81
CA ALA A 62 -21.05 -24.27 24.85
C ALA A 62 -21.44 -22.90 24.24
N ALA A 63 -21.51 -21.85 25.06
CA ALA A 63 -21.79 -20.50 24.59
C ALA A 63 -20.69 -19.97 23.65
N LEU A 64 -19.41 -20.18 23.99
CA LEU A 64 -18.27 -19.81 23.14
C LEU A 64 -18.27 -20.58 21.82
N GLN A 65 -18.62 -21.87 21.84
CA GLN A 65 -18.71 -22.68 20.64
C GLN A 65 -19.81 -22.16 19.70
N GLY A 66 -20.96 -21.73 20.25
CA GLY A 66 -22.02 -21.09 19.48
C GLY A 66 -21.59 -19.76 18.85
N GLN A 67 -20.86 -18.92 19.60
CA GLN A 67 -20.32 -17.65 19.09
C GLN A 67 -19.28 -17.88 17.98
N LEU A 68 -18.40 -18.87 18.13
CA LEU A 68 -17.41 -19.23 17.11
C LEU A 68 -18.08 -19.71 15.82
N SER A 69 -19.12 -20.54 15.92
CA SER A 69 -19.88 -21.00 14.75
C SER A 69 -20.54 -19.82 14.02
N ALA A 70 -21.14 -18.88 14.76
CA ALA A 70 -21.76 -17.69 14.17
C ALA A 70 -20.73 -16.81 13.43
N ALA A 71 -19.55 -16.58 14.04
CA ALA A 71 -18.47 -15.82 13.41
C ALA A 71 -17.94 -16.53 12.14
N GLN A 72 -17.81 -17.86 12.16
CA GLN A 72 -17.41 -18.64 10.99
C GLN A 72 -18.41 -18.51 9.83
N ASP A 73 -19.71 -18.47 10.12
CA ASP A 73 -20.74 -18.30 9.09
C ASP A 73 -20.77 -16.86 8.54
N GLU A 74 -20.48 -15.85 9.35
CA GLU A 74 -20.32 -14.46 8.90
C GLU A 74 -19.11 -14.31 7.96
N VAL A 75 -17.97 -14.92 8.30
CA VAL A 75 -16.78 -14.93 7.42
C VAL A 75 -17.07 -15.62 6.09
N LYS A 76 -17.81 -16.74 6.08
CA LYS A 76 -18.23 -17.40 4.83
C LYS A 76 -19.12 -16.49 3.98
N ALA A 77 -20.05 -15.76 4.60
CA ALA A 77 -20.93 -14.83 3.91
C ALA A 77 -20.16 -13.65 3.28
N LEU A 78 -19.16 -13.10 3.99
CA LEU A 78 -18.26 -12.08 3.46
C LEU A 78 -17.44 -12.61 2.29
N HIS A 79 -16.87 -13.81 2.39
CA HIS A 79 -16.11 -14.42 1.31
C HIS A 79 -16.96 -14.65 0.05
N ALA A 80 -18.22 -15.09 0.20
CA ALA A 80 -19.15 -15.21 -0.92
C ALA A 80 -19.45 -13.85 -1.57
N THR A 81 -19.56 -12.79 -0.77
CA THR A 81 -19.77 -11.42 -1.27
C THR A 81 -18.56 -10.93 -2.05
N VAL A 82 -17.34 -11.13 -1.55
CA VAL A 82 -16.09 -10.77 -2.26
C VAL A 82 -15.99 -11.53 -3.58
N SER A 83 -16.23 -12.84 -3.58
CA SER A 83 -16.22 -13.68 -4.78
C SER A 83 -17.22 -13.18 -5.85
N MET A 84 -18.40 -12.73 -5.43
CA MET A 84 -19.38 -12.12 -6.33
C MET A 84 -18.89 -10.80 -6.93
N HIS A 85 -18.24 -9.93 -6.14
CA HIS A 85 -17.68 -8.67 -6.64
C HIS A 85 -16.52 -8.90 -7.61
N GLU A 86 -15.64 -9.86 -7.34
CA GLU A 86 -14.58 -10.25 -8.28
C GLU A 86 -15.14 -10.72 -9.63
N ALA A 87 -16.24 -11.48 -9.61
CA ALA A 87 -16.92 -11.92 -10.83
C ALA A 87 -17.52 -10.73 -11.60
N THR A 88 -18.11 -9.77 -10.91
CA THR A 88 -18.63 -8.52 -11.51
C THR A 88 -17.51 -7.71 -12.14
N ILE A 89 -16.38 -7.53 -11.45
CA ILE A 89 -15.21 -6.82 -11.99
C ILE A 89 -14.69 -7.50 -13.26
N LYS A 90 -14.51 -8.82 -13.24
CA LYS A 90 -14.09 -9.59 -14.43
C LYS A 90 -15.07 -9.47 -15.60
N ASN A 91 -16.37 -9.37 -15.32
CA ASN A 91 -17.37 -9.15 -16.36
C ASN A 91 -17.31 -7.72 -16.93
N MET A 92 -17.02 -6.71 -16.10
CA MET A 92 -16.79 -5.34 -16.55
C MET A 92 -15.55 -5.24 -17.45
N GLU A 93 -14.44 -5.88 -17.05
CA GLU A 93 -13.21 -5.95 -17.84
C GLU A 93 -13.47 -6.61 -19.21
N ARG A 94 -14.17 -7.75 -19.25
CA ARG A 94 -14.57 -8.41 -20.52
C ARG A 94 -15.48 -7.53 -21.36
N SER A 95 -16.41 -6.79 -20.75
CA SER A 95 -17.28 -5.86 -21.49
C SER A 95 -16.46 -4.73 -22.11
N GLU A 96 -15.43 -4.23 -21.43
CA GLU A 96 -14.53 -3.21 -21.94
C GLU A 96 -13.65 -3.74 -23.09
N GLU A 97 -13.10 -4.95 -22.97
CA GLU A 97 -12.37 -5.62 -24.06
C GLU A 97 -13.25 -5.78 -25.31
N LEU A 98 -14.50 -6.21 -25.13
CA LEU A 98 -15.46 -6.37 -26.23
C LEU A 98 -15.74 -5.02 -26.93
N ARG A 99 -15.88 -3.95 -26.14
CA ARG A 99 -16.07 -2.59 -26.68
C ARG A 99 -14.84 -2.07 -27.39
N GLU A 100 -13.63 -2.39 -26.92
CA GLU A 100 -12.41 -1.98 -27.62
C GLU A 100 -12.29 -2.69 -28.97
N LEU A 101 -12.70 -3.96 -29.04
CA LEU A 101 -12.86 -4.72 -30.28
C LEU A 101 -13.93 -4.12 -31.20
N GLU A 102 -15.10 -3.78 -30.67
CA GLU A 102 -16.16 -3.10 -31.43
C GLU A 102 -15.72 -1.72 -31.91
N ALA A 103 -15.02 -0.93 -31.10
CA ALA A 103 -14.48 0.37 -31.45
C ALA A 103 -13.41 0.25 -32.55
N LYS A 104 -12.54 -0.77 -32.48
CA LYS A 104 -11.59 -1.08 -33.56
C LYS A 104 -12.31 -1.45 -34.85
N ASN A 105 -13.34 -2.30 -34.77
CA ASN A 105 -14.17 -2.67 -35.93
C ASN A 105 -14.95 -1.47 -36.51
N LEU A 106 -15.50 -0.60 -35.66
CA LEU A 106 -16.20 0.62 -36.07
C LEU A 106 -15.23 1.67 -36.64
N SER A 107 -14.03 1.80 -36.09
CA SER A 107 -12.98 2.67 -36.63
C SER A 107 -12.51 2.22 -38.02
N ALA A 108 -12.58 0.92 -38.30
CA ALA A 108 -12.36 0.37 -39.63
C ALA A 108 -13.55 0.61 -40.59
N MET A 109 -14.71 1.04 -40.08
CA MET A 109 -15.95 1.24 -40.85
C MET A 109 -16.40 2.71 -40.97
N ALA A 110 -15.81 3.67 -40.24
CA ALA A 110 -16.36 5.02 -40.12
C ALA A 110 -15.50 6.12 -40.77
N GLU A 111 -15.75 6.37 -42.06
CA GLU A 111 -15.91 7.73 -42.58
C GLU A 111 -17.41 8.10 -42.50
N ARG A 112 -17.92 8.48 -41.32
CA ARG A 112 -19.18 9.24 -41.11
C ARG A 112 -19.41 9.53 -39.61
N PRO A 113 -19.90 10.73 -39.23
CA PRO A 113 -20.14 11.10 -37.83
C PRO A 113 -21.49 10.56 -37.31
N CYS A 114 -21.53 10.08 -36.06
CA CYS A 114 -22.70 9.48 -35.42
C CYS A 114 -23.13 10.22 -34.14
N GLU A 115 -24.44 10.42 -33.97
CA GLU A 115 -25.16 11.15 -32.90
C GLU A 115 -25.21 10.46 -31.51
N ARG A 116 -24.37 9.46 -31.22
CA ARG A 116 -24.38 8.75 -29.90
C ARG A 116 -23.45 9.41 -28.87
N CYS A 117 -23.87 10.56 -28.33
CA CYS A 117 -23.23 11.18 -27.16
C CYS A 117 -24.07 11.15 -25.88
N VAL A 118 -25.26 10.52 -25.89
CA VAL A 118 -26.23 10.57 -24.77
C VAL A 118 -26.00 9.50 -23.69
N ASP A 119 -25.10 8.54 -23.90
CA ASP A 119 -24.94 7.35 -23.03
C ASP A 119 -23.81 7.44 -21.98
N LYS A 120 -23.13 8.59 -21.85
CA LYS A 120 -21.96 8.72 -20.97
C LYS A 120 -22.31 9.06 -19.52
N ASP A 121 -23.35 9.86 -19.30
CA ASP A 121 -23.73 10.31 -17.95
C ASP A 121 -24.37 9.17 -17.13
N VAL A 122 -25.08 8.25 -17.78
CA VAL A 122 -25.64 7.04 -17.15
C VAL A 122 -24.54 6.16 -16.55
N ARG A 123 -23.36 6.11 -17.18
CA ARG A 123 -22.26 5.20 -16.79
C ARG A 123 -21.41 5.72 -15.64
N LEU A 124 -21.34 7.05 -15.45
CA LEU A 124 -20.70 7.64 -14.28
C LEU A 124 -21.53 7.35 -13.03
N ALA A 125 -22.87 7.39 -13.14
CA ALA A 125 -23.76 7.01 -12.05
C ALA A 125 -23.58 5.53 -11.65
N GLU A 126 -23.47 4.61 -12.61
CA GLU A 126 -23.20 3.18 -12.33
C GLU A 126 -21.85 2.97 -11.60
N LEU A 127 -20.82 3.76 -11.92
CA LEU A 127 -19.51 3.66 -11.24
C LEU A 127 -19.56 4.21 -9.81
N ASP A 128 -20.27 5.32 -9.59
CA ASP A 128 -20.46 5.89 -8.26
C ASP A 128 -21.26 4.95 -7.34
N ASP A 129 -22.24 4.22 -7.88
CA ASP A 129 -22.96 3.17 -7.15
C ASP A 129 -22.04 2.02 -6.71
N VAL A 130 -21.14 1.57 -7.60
CA VAL A 130 -20.15 0.53 -7.27
C VAL A 130 -19.17 1.02 -6.19
N ILE A 131 -18.73 2.28 -6.26
CA ILE A 131 -17.84 2.87 -5.24
C ILE A 131 -18.54 2.91 -3.88
N CYS A 132 -19.82 3.30 -3.84
CA CYS A 132 -20.60 3.30 -2.61
C CYS A 132 -20.72 1.88 -2.02
N LEU A 133 -21.04 0.87 -2.85
CA LEU A 133 -21.13 -0.53 -2.40
C LEU A 133 -19.81 -1.07 -1.86
N LEU A 134 -18.67 -0.71 -2.48
CA LEU A 134 -17.36 -1.11 -2.00
C LEU A 134 -17.02 -0.46 -0.65
N LYS A 135 -17.31 0.84 -0.47
CA LYS A 135 -17.13 1.54 0.82
C LYS A 135 -17.95 0.89 1.93
N ASP A 136 -19.23 0.62 1.67
CA ASP A 136 -20.11 -0.07 2.61
C ASP A 136 -19.62 -1.49 2.94
N SER A 137 -19.00 -2.18 1.98
CA SER A 137 -18.39 -3.49 2.22
C SER A 137 -17.16 -3.39 3.12
N VAL A 138 -16.27 -2.42 2.87
CA VAL A 138 -15.07 -2.19 3.69
C VAL A 138 -15.46 -1.81 5.13
N GLU A 139 -16.43 -0.91 5.30
CA GLU A 139 -16.92 -0.55 6.64
C GLU A 139 -17.52 -1.74 7.39
N ARG A 140 -18.29 -2.61 6.71
CA ARG A 140 -18.81 -3.83 7.33
C ARG A 140 -17.69 -4.77 7.75
N SER A 141 -16.71 -5.01 6.89
CA SER A 141 -15.55 -5.85 7.22
C SER A 141 -14.75 -5.30 8.40
N SER A 142 -14.54 -3.99 8.46
CA SER A 142 -13.86 -3.33 9.59
C SER A 142 -14.63 -3.49 10.91
N ARG A 143 -15.97 -3.39 10.90
CA ARG A 143 -16.77 -3.65 12.11
C ARG A 143 -16.71 -5.11 12.55
N SER A 144 -16.68 -6.07 11.61
CA SER A 144 -16.52 -7.49 11.93
C SER A 144 -15.13 -7.79 12.50
N GLU A 145 -14.08 -7.13 12.00
CA GLU A 145 -12.71 -7.19 12.55
C GLU A 145 -12.67 -6.70 14.01
N ASP A 146 -13.25 -5.54 14.31
CA ASP A 146 -13.35 -5.02 15.69
C ASP A 146 -14.13 -5.95 16.62
N ALA A 147 -15.18 -6.62 16.11
CA ALA A 147 -15.95 -7.60 16.88
C ALA A 147 -15.11 -8.85 17.21
N LEU A 148 -14.37 -9.36 16.22
CA LEU A 148 -13.44 -10.48 16.37
C LEU A 148 -12.30 -10.14 17.35
N MET A 149 -11.70 -8.96 17.24
CA MET A 149 -10.63 -8.52 18.15
C MET A 149 -11.09 -8.43 19.60
N ARG A 150 -12.31 -7.92 19.85
CA ARG A 150 -12.92 -7.95 21.19
C ARG A 150 -13.17 -9.37 21.69
N GLN A 151 -13.48 -10.32 20.81
CA GLN A 151 -13.63 -11.73 21.18
C GLN A 151 -12.28 -12.37 21.53
N VAL A 152 -11.22 -12.09 20.77
CA VAL A 152 -9.84 -12.51 21.08
C VAL A 152 -9.44 -12.02 22.47
N GLN A 153 -9.62 -10.74 22.77
CA GLN A 153 -9.29 -10.16 24.08
C GLN A 153 -10.06 -10.82 25.23
N ARG A 154 -11.35 -11.16 25.04
CA ARG A 154 -12.13 -11.90 26.04
C ARG A 154 -11.59 -13.30 26.27
N MET A 155 -11.19 -14.01 25.21
CA MET A 155 -10.59 -15.35 25.33
C MET A 155 -9.21 -15.30 26.00
N GLU A 156 -8.39 -14.29 25.69
CA GLU A 156 -7.11 -14.07 26.38
C GLU A 156 -7.32 -13.83 27.88
N ALA A 157 -8.28 -12.98 28.25
CA ALA A 157 -8.63 -12.75 29.65
C ALA A 157 -9.11 -14.04 30.36
N GLN A 158 -9.87 -14.90 29.68
CA GLN A 158 -10.29 -16.20 30.21
C GLN A 158 -9.11 -17.16 30.41
N VAL A 159 -8.14 -17.18 29.48
CA VAL A 159 -6.92 -17.99 29.62
C VAL A 159 -6.09 -17.52 30.81
N VAL A 160 -5.92 -16.20 30.98
CA VAL A 160 -5.21 -15.62 32.13
C VAL A 160 -5.91 -15.97 33.45
N ALA A 161 -7.25 -15.87 33.51
CA ALA A 161 -8.02 -16.25 34.69
C ALA A 161 -7.89 -17.74 35.02
N ALA A 162 -7.87 -18.62 34.01
CA ALA A 162 -7.66 -20.05 34.19
C ALA A 162 -6.24 -20.37 34.70
N ASP A 163 -5.21 -19.69 34.19
CA ASP A 163 -3.83 -19.85 34.65
C ASP A 163 -3.67 -19.34 36.12
N ALA A 164 -4.36 -18.26 36.50
CA ALA A 164 -4.38 -17.77 37.89
C ALA A 164 -5.09 -18.75 38.85
N ALA A 165 -6.26 -19.28 38.48
CA ALA A 165 -6.99 -20.27 39.29
C ALA A 165 -6.16 -21.55 39.50
N ARG A 166 -5.41 -21.96 38.47
CA ARG A 166 -4.47 -23.08 38.57
C ARG A 166 -3.34 -22.79 39.56
N ALA A 167 -2.72 -21.61 39.50
CA ALA A 167 -1.64 -21.26 40.43
C ALA A 167 -2.12 -21.31 41.90
N GLU A 168 -3.35 -20.89 42.16
CA GLU A 168 -3.95 -21.00 43.50
C GLU A 168 -4.22 -22.46 43.91
N SER A 169 -4.70 -23.29 42.97
CA SER A 169 -4.94 -24.73 43.18
C SER A 169 -3.65 -25.54 43.39
N ASP A 170 -2.63 -25.29 42.57
CA ASP A 170 -1.30 -25.93 42.66
C ASP A 170 -0.62 -25.58 44.00
N SER A 171 -0.89 -24.39 44.57
CA SER A 171 -0.42 -24.04 45.93
C SER A 171 -1.14 -24.78 47.06
N ARG A 172 -2.39 -25.23 46.82
CA ARG A 172 -3.27 -25.86 47.82
C ARG A 172 -3.19 -27.38 47.85
N CYS A 173 -2.72 -28.03 46.79
CA CYS A 173 -2.72 -29.50 46.69
C CYS A 173 -1.38 -30.06 46.20
N ALA A 174 -0.55 -30.55 47.12
CA ALA A 174 0.59 -31.42 46.79
C ALA A 174 0.18 -32.86 46.40
N GLU A 175 -1.11 -33.22 46.51
CA GLU A 175 -1.63 -34.57 46.22
C GLU A 175 -2.74 -34.58 45.14
N ALA A 176 -2.75 -33.63 44.20
CA ALA A 176 -3.84 -33.48 43.24
C ALA A 176 -3.96 -34.64 42.22
N THR A 177 -5.12 -35.29 42.28
CA THR A 177 -5.68 -36.38 41.47
C THR A 177 -6.18 -35.93 40.09
N SER A 178 -6.82 -36.85 39.35
CA SER A 178 -7.33 -36.74 37.97
C SER A 178 -8.08 -35.45 37.57
N ALA A 179 -8.63 -34.68 38.52
CA ALA A 179 -9.26 -33.39 38.25
C ALA A 179 -8.28 -32.37 37.64
N SER A 180 -7.02 -32.36 38.11
CA SER A 180 -5.96 -31.49 37.57
C SER A 180 -5.64 -31.81 36.10
N GLN A 181 -5.72 -33.09 35.71
CA GLN A 181 -5.51 -33.51 34.32
C GLN A 181 -6.64 -33.05 33.39
N SER A 182 -7.90 -33.03 33.88
CA SER A 182 -9.04 -32.53 33.10
C SER A 182 -8.92 -31.03 32.82
N ALA A 183 -8.59 -30.23 33.84
CA ALA A 183 -8.39 -28.79 33.69
C ALA A 183 -7.22 -28.45 32.74
N CYS A 184 -6.14 -29.25 32.76
CA CYS A 184 -5.04 -29.08 31.81
C CYS A 184 -5.49 -29.32 30.36
N ARG A 185 -6.29 -30.35 30.09
CA ARG A 185 -6.80 -30.64 28.74
C ARG A 185 -7.71 -29.53 28.23
N GLU A 186 -8.60 -29.01 29.07
CA GLU A 186 -9.49 -27.90 28.70
C GLU A 186 -8.70 -26.62 28.39
N ARG A 187 -7.67 -26.31 29.17
CA ARG A 187 -6.78 -25.17 28.91
C ARG A 187 -6.03 -25.32 27.58
N ASP A 188 -5.45 -26.49 27.34
CA ASP A 188 -4.67 -26.71 26.12
C ASP A 188 -5.58 -26.65 24.87
N GLU A 189 -6.83 -27.11 24.98
CA GLU A 189 -7.86 -26.94 23.95
C GLU A 189 -8.26 -25.46 23.75
N LEU A 190 -8.41 -24.67 24.82
CA LEU A 190 -8.67 -23.23 24.72
C LEU A 190 -7.49 -22.50 24.06
N LYS A 191 -6.25 -22.85 24.38
CA LYS A 191 -5.05 -22.27 23.74
C LYS A 191 -4.99 -22.61 22.25
N ARG A 192 -5.34 -23.84 21.87
CA ARG A 192 -5.45 -24.25 20.46
C ARG A 192 -6.50 -23.42 19.72
N LYS A 193 -7.71 -23.30 20.28
CA LYS A 193 -8.79 -22.47 19.69
C LYS A 193 -8.40 -21.00 19.57
N LEU A 194 -7.71 -20.44 20.56
CA LEU A 194 -7.22 -19.06 20.52
C LEU A 194 -6.24 -18.84 19.37
N SER A 195 -5.29 -19.77 19.19
CA SER A 195 -4.31 -19.70 18.09
C SER A 195 -4.98 -19.82 16.71
N GLU A 196 -5.98 -20.68 16.57
CA GLU A 196 -6.78 -20.80 15.34
C GLU A 196 -7.55 -19.49 15.04
N MET A 197 -8.14 -18.87 16.05
CA MET A 197 -8.87 -17.61 15.90
C MET A 197 -7.92 -16.45 15.54
N GLN A 198 -6.75 -16.34 16.18
CA GLN A 198 -5.72 -15.36 15.84
C GLN A 198 -5.24 -15.50 14.39
N SER A 199 -5.10 -16.74 13.89
CA SER A 199 -4.78 -17.01 12.48
C SER A 199 -5.88 -16.55 11.52
N CYS A 200 -7.16 -16.73 11.89
CA CYS A 200 -8.30 -16.23 11.11
C CYS A 200 -8.36 -14.69 11.09
N VAL A 201 -8.13 -14.03 12.22
CA VAL A 201 -8.10 -12.56 12.29
C VAL A 201 -7.02 -12.00 11.37
N LYS A 202 -5.81 -12.56 11.41
CA LYS A 202 -4.73 -12.13 10.53
C LYS A 202 -5.07 -12.25 9.04
N LYS A 203 -5.74 -13.34 8.63
CA LYS A 203 -6.20 -13.50 7.24
C LYS A 203 -7.25 -12.46 6.85
N LEU A 204 -8.11 -12.07 7.80
CA LEU A 204 -9.11 -11.03 7.59
C LEU A 204 -8.43 -9.66 7.45
N GLU A 205 -7.47 -9.32 8.31
CA GLU A 205 -6.65 -8.10 8.22
C GLU A 205 -5.98 -7.98 6.84
N ASP A 206 -5.36 -9.07 6.37
CA ASP A 206 -4.74 -9.13 5.04
C ASP A 206 -5.77 -8.89 3.91
N SER A 207 -6.98 -9.46 4.02
CA SER A 207 -8.06 -9.27 3.05
C SER A 207 -8.66 -7.86 3.06
N VAL A 208 -8.84 -7.27 4.25
CA VAL A 208 -9.31 -5.88 4.43
C VAL A 208 -8.30 -4.92 3.82
N LYS A 209 -7.01 -5.18 4.00
CA LYS A 209 -5.93 -4.41 3.38
C LYS A 209 -6.01 -4.48 1.85
N GLU A 210 -6.14 -5.66 1.26
CA GLU A 210 -6.30 -5.82 -0.19
C GLU A 210 -7.54 -5.07 -0.72
N LEU A 211 -8.69 -5.16 -0.04
CA LEU A 211 -9.91 -4.44 -0.42
C LEU A 211 -9.75 -2.91 -0.29
N THR A 212 -9.02 -2.45 0.73
CA THR A 212 -8.72 -1.03 0.91
C THR A 212 -7.85 -0.52 -0.23
N ASP A 213 -6.81 -1.27 -0.62
CA ASP A 213 -5.94 -0.93 -1.75
C ASP A 213 -6.74 -0.87 -3.07
N VAL A 214 -7.66 -1.81 -3.30
CA VAL A 214 -8.58 -1.78 -4.46
C VAL A 214 -9.49 -0.55 -4.41
N THR A 215 -10.08 -0.23 -3.26
CA THR A 215 -11.00 0.91 -3.11
C THR A 215 -10.29 2.24 -3.36
N VAL A 216 -9.05 2.39 -2.87
CA VAL A 216 -8.19 3.55 -3.14
C VAL A 216 -7.88 3.63 -4.64
N ALA A 217 -7.51 2.52 -5.27
CA ALA A 217 -7.23 2.49 -6.70
C ALA A 217 -8.45 2.88 -7.55
N VAL A 218 -9.65 2.39 -7.20
CA VAL A 218 -10.90 2.74 -7.88
C VAL A 218 -11.23 4.22 -7.68
N SER A 219 -11.09 4.75 -6.46
CA SER A 219 -11.35 6.17 -6.16
C SER A 219 -10.36 7.09 -6.88
N LEU A 220 -9.08 6.72 -6.95
CA LEU A 220 -8.09 7.46 -7.73
C LEU A 220 -8.39 7.38 -9.22
N LYS A 221 -8.86 6.24 -9.73
CA LYS A 221 -9.33 6.11 -11.11
C LYS A 221 -10.55 6.98 -11.37
N SER A 222 -11.55 7.04 -10.48
CA SER A 222 -12.74 7.87 -10.68
C SER A 222 -12.44 9.36 -10.60
N GLU A 223 -11.63 9.80 -9.63
CA GLU A 223 -11.14 11.18 -9.56
C GLU A 223 -10.27 11.54 -10.76
N HIS A 224 -9.41 10.63 -11.21
CA HIS A 224 -8.59 10.84 -12.40
C HIS A 224 -9.45 10.90 -13.65
N VAL A 225 -10.42 10.01 -13.82
CA VAL A 225 -11.39 10.06 -14.92
C VAL A 225 -12.16 11.38 -14.87
N SER A 226 -12.61 11.83 -13.70
CA SER A 226 -13.27 13.12 -13.49
C SER A 226 -12.35 14.32 -13.82
N ARG A 227 -11.08 14.28 -13.39
CA ARG A 227 -10.08 15.32 -13.71
C ARG A 227 -9.65 15.32 -15.18
N CYS A 228 -9.54 14.15 -15.81
CA CYS A 228 -9.22 14.01 -17.23
C CYS A 228 -10.44 14.30 -18.11
N LEU A 229 -11.66 14.15 -17.58
CA LEU A 229 -12.93 14.59 -18.18
C LEU A 229 -13.14 16.10 -18.13
N HIS A 230 -12.13 16.91 -17.77
CA HIS A 230 -12.05 18.30 -18.26
C HIS A 230 -11.77 18.34 -19.78
N ALA A 231 -12.59 17.62 -20.55
CA ALA A 231 -12.55 17.38 -22.00
C ALA A 231 -12.79 18.62 -22.86
N ASN A 232 -12.55 19.82 -22.31
CA ASN A 232 -12.71 21.11 -22.97
C ASN A 232 -11.45 21.97 -22.91
N LYS A 233 -10.29 21.39 -22.57
CA LYS A 233 -9.02 22.11 -22.73
C LYS A 233 -8.80 22.37 -24.22
N LYS A 234 -8.59 23.64 -24.58
CA LYS A 234 -8.34 24.07 -25.97
C LYS A 234 -6.84 24.19 -26.19
N CYS A 235 -6.38 23.82 -27.38
CA CYS A 235 -5.01 24.12 -27.77
C CYS A 235 -4.78 25.64 -27.72
N ALA A 236 -3.74 26.08 -27.02
CA ALA A 236 -3.40 27.49 -26.88
C ALA A 236 -3.16 28.16 -28.25
N LYS A 237 -2.62 27.42 -29.23
CA LYS A 237 -2.40 27.88 -30.62
C LYS A 237 -3.65 27.76 -31.48
N CYS A 238 -4.04 26.54 -31.87
CA CYS A 238 -5.09 26.34 -32.88
C CYS A 238 -6.52 26.40 -32.31
N LYS A 239 -6.69 26.57 -31.00
CA LYS A 239 -7.98 26.62 -30.28
C LYS A 239 -8.87 25.37 -30.41
N MET A 240 -8.41 24.34 -31.11
CA MET A 240 -9.10 23.05 -31.20
C MET A 240 -9.23 22.43 -29.80
N THR A 241 -10.40 21.87 -29.50
CA THR A 241 -10.62 21.11 -28.27
C THR A 241 -9.73 19.87 -28.29
N LEU A 242 -8.93 19.71 -27.25
CA LEU A 242 -8.00 18.61 -27.11
C LEU A 242 -8.78 17.38 -26.66
N THR A 243 -8.67 16.29 -27.41
CA THR A 243 -9.16 14.98 -26.98
C THR A 243 -8.30 14.44 -25.85
N LEU A 244 -8.82 13.49 -25.07
CA LEU A 244 -8.09 12.84 -23.96
C LEU A 244 -6.73 12.28 -24.39
N THR A 245 -6.59 11.93 -25.66
CA THR A 245 -5.36 11.47 -26.26
C THR A 245 -4.82 12.57 -27.19
N ASN A 246 -3.49 12.73 -27.24
CA ASN A 246 -2.76 13.53 -28.22
C ASN A 246 -2.55 15.04 -27.95
N TRP A 247 -2.20 15.39 -26.70
CA TRP A 247 -1.85 16.76 -26.33
C TRP A 247 -0.81 16.87 -25.22
N PHE A 248 -0.25 18.06 -25.06
CA PHE A 248 0.82 18.40 -24.11
C PHE A 248 0.33 19.47 -23.14
N CYS A 249 0.56 19.27 -21.84
CA CYS A 249 0.22 20.20 -20.77
C CYS A 249 1.48 20.89 -20.25
N CYS A 250 1.49 22.22 -20.11
CA CYS A 250 2.56 22.94 -19.44
C CYS A 250 2.46 22.77 -17.92
N HIS A 251 3.56 22.48 -17.23
CA HIS A 251 3.55 22.34 -15.77
C HIS A 251 3.39 23.68 -15.04
N ASP A 252 3.99 24.72 -15.60
CA ASP A 252 4.04 26.04 -14.97
C ASP A 252 2.84 26.93 -15.33
N CYS A 253 2.00 26.50 -16.28
CA CYS A 253 0.91 27.31 -16.83
C CYS A 253 -0.38 26.48 -16.99
N SER A 254 -1.37 26.74 -16.14
CA SER A 254 -2.63 25.97 -16.03
C SER A 254 -3.50 25.91 -17.30
N ASP A 255 -3.32 26.88 -18.20
CA ASP A 255 -4.15 27.05 -19.41
C ASP A 255 -3.38 26.83 -20.71
N TRP A 256 -2.09 26.50 -20.61
CA TRP A 256 -1.24 26.31 -21.78
C TRP A 256 -1.13 24.84 -22.15
N ASN A 257 -1.95 24.48 -23.12
CA ASN A 257 -2.07 23.13 -23.63
C ASN A 257 -1.84 23.15 -25.15
N TYR A 258 -1.07 22.22 -25.69
CA TYR A 258 -0.81 22.14 -27.12
C TYR A 258 -1.28 20.80 -27.68
N CYS A 259 -1.99 20.82 -28.80
CA CYS A 259 -2.12 19.59 -29.57
C CYS A 259 -0.75 19.19 -30.11
N ARG A 260 -0.56 17.90 -30.40
CA ARG A 260 0.72 17.39 -30.90
C ARG A 260 1.27 18.14 -32.11
N GLY A 261 0.41 18.54 -33.06
CA GLY A 261 0.83 19.31 -34.23
C GLY A 261 1.30 20.72 -33.91
N CYS A 262 0.77 21.35 -32.85
CA CYS A 262 1.19 22.69 -32.45
C CYS A 262 2.40 22.67 -31.49
N PHE A 263 2.64 21.56 -30.80
CA PHE A 263 3.64 21.48 -29.75
C PHE A 263 5.06 21.78 -30.25
N ALA A 264 5.48 21.17 -31.37
CA ALA A 264 6.84 21.31 -31.90
C ALA A 264 7.23 22.78 -32.17
N ASP A 265 6.29 23.58 -32.70
CA ASP A 265 6.54 24.98 -33.03
C ASP A 265 6.43 25.93 -31.84
N GLU A 266 5.60 25.58 -30.86
CA GLU A 266 5.18 26.52 -29.82
C GLU A 266 5.83 26.26 -28.46
N ALA A 267 6.26 25.04 -28.16
CA ALA A 267 6.89 24.73 -26.89
C ALA A 267 8.16 25.56 -26.66
N ALA A 268 8.96 25.76 -27.71
CA ALA A 268 10.17 26.60 -27.66
C ALA A 268 9.87 28.11 -27.53
N LYS A 269 8.69 28.56 -28.01
CA LYS A 269 8.27 29.96 -27.91
C LYS A 269 7.64 30.25 -26.55
N HIS A 270 6.88 29.30 -26.03
CA HIS A 270 6.22 29.41 -24.74
C HIS A 270 7.26 29.57 -23.63
N ALA A 271 7.13 30.64 -22.85
CA ALA A 271 8.10 31.00 -21.82
C ALA A 271 9.56 30.98 -22.31
N LYS A 272 9.81 31.25 -23.61
CA LYS A 272 11.15 31.13 -24.22
C LYS A 272 11.80 29.74 -24.00
N GLY A 273 10.99 28.69 -23.87
CA GLY A 273 11.43 27.31 -23.65
C GLY A 273 11.84 27.00 -22.21
N THR A 274 11.59 27.87 -21.23
CA THR A 274 11.97 27.61 -19.83
C THR A 274 10.99 26.70 -19.08
N HIS A 275 9.77 26.56 -19.60
CA HIS A 275 8.75 25.70 -18.99
C HIS A 275 8.84 24.28 -19.51
N SER A 276 8.43 23.34 -18.67
CA SER A 276 8.39 21.92 -19.00
C SER A 276 6.96 21.48 -19.39
N PHE A 277 6.87 20.44 -20.22
CA PHE A 277 5.60 19.91 -20.71
C PHE A 277 5.50 18.40 -20.52
N THR A 278 4.30 17.91 -20.22
CA THR A 278 3.98 16.47 -20.19
C THR A 278 3.09 16.10 -21.37
N ASP A 279 3.43 15.01 -22.07
CA ASP A 279 2.56 14.37 -23.04
C ASP A 279 1.44 13.60 -22.33
N MET A 280 0.21 14.12 -22.44
CA MET A 280 -0.95 13.55 -21.78
C MET A 280 -1.43 12.24 -22.41
N THR A 281 -0.98 11.92 -23.62
CA THR A 281 -1.22 10.60 -24.25
C THR A 281 -0.51 9.51 -23.48
N VAL A 282 0.72 9.79 -23.06
CA VAL A 282 1.57 8.88 -22.29
C VAL A 282 1.05 8.77 -20.85
N PHE A 283 0.53 9.88 -20.31
CA PHE A 283 -0.03 9.94 -18.97
C PHE A 283 -1.37 9.18 -18.85
N ASN A 284 -2.33 9.47 -19.73
CA ASN A 284 -3.70 8.93 -19.64
C ASN A 284 -3.77 7.44 -20.01
N GLY A 285 -2.91 6.95 -20.90
CA GLY A 285 -2.88 5.52 -21.27
C GLY A 285 -2.39 4.59 -20.14
N ARG A 286 -1.77 5.12 -19.08
CA ARG A 286 -1.07 4.31 -18.05
C ARG A 286 -1.76 4.25 -16.69
N VAL A 287 -2.52 5.28 -16.32
CA VAL A 287 -3.32 5.29 -15.09
C VAL A 287 -4.45 4.23 -15.14
N ALA A 288 -4.86 3.84 -16.35
CA ALA A 288 -5.88 2.80 -16.52
C ALA A 288 -5.35 1.36 -16.27
N ASN A 289 -4.09 1.04 -16.64
CA ASN A 289 -3.72 -0.34 -17.02
C ASN A 289 -2.43 -0.95 -16.40
N THR A 290 -1.83 -0.40 -15.33
CA THR A 290 -0.62 -1.01 -14.73
C THR A 290 -0.80 -1.35 -13.25
N SER A 291 -0.47 -2.60 -12.86
CA SER A 291 -0.46 -3.01 -11.45
C SER A 291 0.83 -2.55 -10.76
N LEU A 292 0.69 -1.81 -9.65
CA LEU A 292 1.78 -1.31 -8.79
C LEU A 292 2.86 -2.35 -8.37
N PRO A 293 2.56 -3.65 -8.15
CA PRO A 293 3.53 -4.57 -7.55
C PRO A 293 4.80 -4.85 -8.38
N HIS A 294 4.75 -4.76 -9.71
CA HIS A 294 5.92 -5.06 -10.56
C HIS A 294 6.95 -3.93 -10.62
N ILE A 295 6.53 -2.68 -10.48
CA ILE A 295 7.43 -1.52 -10.40
C ILE A 295 8.18 -1.54 -9.06
N MET A 296 7.48 -1.90 -7.98
CA MET A 296 8.01 -1.96 -6.62
C MET A 296 9.13 -3.00 -6.45
N ASN A 297 9.03 -4.17 -7.08
CA ASN A 297 10.02 -5.25 -6.95
C ASN A 297 11.31 -5.02 -7.76
N ALA A 298 11.25 -4.18 -8.81
CA ALA A 298 12.44 -3.75 -9.55
C ALA A 298 13.18 -2.63 -8.81
N LEU A 299 12.45 -1.72 -8.15
CA LEU A 299 13.02 -0.58 -7.42
C LEU A 299 13.68 -0.98 -6.09
N SER A 300 13.22 -2.05 -5.45
CA SER A 300 13.79 -2.57 -4.18
C SER A 300 15.21 -3.11 -4.31
N ARG A 301 15.70 -3.39 -5.53
CA ARG A 301 17.05 -3.92 -5.80
C ARG A 301 18.12 -2.85 -6.02
N PHE A 302 17.76 -1.56 -6.09
CA PHE A 302 18.75 -0.50 -6.23
C PHE A 302 19.40 -0.18 -4.88
N ALA A 303 20.74 -0.18 -4.86
CA ALA A 303 21.53 0.25 -3.72
C ALA A 303 21.00 1.61 -3.21
N GLY A 304 20.64 1.68 -1.93
CA GLY A 304 19.98 2.85 -1.37
C GLY A 304 20.80 4.11 -1.58
N PHE A 305 20.18 5.13 -2.15
CA PHE A 305 20.75 6.47 -2.18
C PHE A 305 20.64 7.08 -0.78
N PHE A 306 21.56 7.98 -0.43
CA PHE A 306 21.58 8.65 0.86
C PHE A 306 21.50 10.15 0.66
N CYS A 307 20.69 10.83 1.46
CA CYS A 307 20.67 12.28 1.47
C CYS A 307 22.05 12.82 1.84
N SER A 308 22.60 13.68 0.98
CA SER A 308 23.93 14.28 1.11
C SER A 308 24.08 15.09 2.40
N THR A 309 22.98 15.67 2.91
CA THR A 309 22.98 16.49 4.12
C THR A 309 22.75 15.67 5.39
N CYS A 310 21.60 14.99 5.52
CA CYS A 310 21.24 14.29 6.76
C CYS A 310 21.67 12.82 6.81
N LYS A 311 22.26 12.29 5.71
CA LYS A 311 22.69 10.90 5.55
C LYS A 311 21.58 9.85 5.75
N LYS A 312 20.32 10.24 5.83
CA LYS A 312 19.18 9.31 5.80
C LYS A 312 19.09 8.65 4.43
N LYS A 313 18.75 7.36 4.41
CA LYS A 313 18.46 6.64 3.18
C LYS A 313 17.23 7.28 2.52
N VAL A 314 17.31 7.59 1.23
CA VAL A 314 16.20 8.09 0.43
C VAL A 314 15.77 6.97 -0.51
N THR A 315 14.47 6.66 -0.50
CA THR A 315 13.89 5.62 -1.34
C THR A 315 12.91 6.24 -2.33
N PRO A 316 12.81 5.71 -3.57
CA PRO A 316 11.86 6.22 -4.55
C PRO A 316 10.39 6.08 -4.11
N THR A 317 10.12 5.18 -3.17
CA THR A 317 8.77 4.79 -2.74
C THR A 317 8.17 5.76 -1.73
N GLU A 318 8.97 6.52 -1.00
CA GLU A 318 8.50 7.38 0.08
C GLU A 318 8.16 8.82 -0.37
N GLY A 319 8.28 9.15 -1.65
CA GLY A 319 7.95 10.49 -2.16
C GLY A 319 8.97 11.57 -1.77
N ASN A 320 10.14 11.19 -1.25
CA ASN A 320 11.06 12.09 -0.56
C ASN A 320 12.49 12.01 -1.11
N TRP A 321 12.68 11.92 -2.43
CA TRP A 321 14.02 11.87 -3.04
C TRP A 321 14.16 12.91 -4.16
N TYR A 322 15.12 13.82 -4.00
CA TYR A 322 15.47 14.86 -4.96
C TYR A 322 16.94 14.70 -5.37
N ARG A 323 17.25 14.76 -6.66
CA ARG A 323 18.63 14.67 -7.17
C ARG A 323 19.01 15.97 -7.88
N CYS A 324 20.21 16.48 -7.60
CA CYS A 324 20.78 17.60 -8.36
C CYS A 324 21.05 17.17 -9.80
N ASN A 325 20.70 18.03 -10.77
CA ASN A 325 20.85 17.73 -12.18
C ASN A 325 22.28 17.86 -12.70
N GLU A 326 23.13 18.56 -11.95
CA GLU A 326 24.49 18.91 -12.33
C GLU A 326 25.55 18.18 -11.50
N CYS A 327 25.22 17.76 -10.27
CA CYS A 327 26.11 17.00 -9.39
C CYS A 327 25.74 15.51 -9.39
N ALA A 328 26.68 14.65 -9.76
CA ALA A 328 26.46 13.19 -9.88
C ALA A 328 25.97 12.52 -8.58
N ASP A 329 26.50 12.96 -7.42
CA ASP A 329 26.28 12.30 -6.13
C ASP A 329 25.57 13.19 -5.11
N TYR A 330 24.83 14.22 -5.56
CA TYR A 330 24.13 15.14 -4.65
C TYR A 330 22.63 14.88 -4.61
N ASP A 331 22.25 13.94 -3.76
CA ASP A 331 20.86 13.58 -3.47
C ASP A 331 20.37 14.26 -2.16
N LEU A 332 19.12 14.68 -2.10
CA LEU A 332 18.47 15.27 -0.92
C LEU A 332 17.16 14.53 -0.60
N CYS A 333 16.88 14.33 0.69
CA CYS A 333 15.53 13.98 1.12
C CYS A 333 14.62 15.21 1.03
N LYS A 334 13.29 15.05 1.07
CA LYS A 334 12.34 16.17 0.97
C LYS A 334 12.64 17.30 1.97
N GLU A 335 12.85 16.98 3.24
CA GLU A 335 13.10 17.98 4.27
C GLU A 335 14.43 18.70 4.06
N CYS A 336 15.44 18.01 3.53
CA CYS A 336 16.72 18.63 3.21
C CYS A 336 16.66 19.42 1.89
N PHE A 337 15.85 18.97 0.93
CA PHE A 337 15.58 19.70 -0.29
C PHE A 337 15.00 21.07 0.07
N GLU A 338 13.87 21.12 0.76
CA GLU A 338 13.19 22.37 1.15
C GLU A 338 14.10 23.36 1.90
N ARG A 339 15.04 22.87 2.72
CA ARG A 339 15.96 23.71 3.50
C ARG A 339 17.23 24.13 2.77
N PHE A 340 17.79 23.26 1.93
CA PHE A 340 19.18 23.41 1.46
C PHE A 340 19.32 23.49 -0.06
N TYR A 341 18.25 23.35 -0.84
CA TYR A 341 18.38 23.41 -2.31
C TYR A 341 18.92 24.77 -2.80
N GLN A 342 18.52 25.88 -2.16
CA GLN A 342 18.99 27.22 -2.51
C GLN A 342 20.43 27.49 -2.07
N SER A 343 20.95 26.80 -1.06
CA SER A 343 22.34 26.97 -0.63
C SER A 343 23.31 26.09 -1.41
N HIS A 344 22.82 25.03 -2.07
CA HIS A 344 23.64 24.18 -2.92
C HIS A 344 24.13 24.98 -4.14
N VAL A 345 25.44 25.28 -4.17
CA VAL A 345 26.10 26.08 -5.23
C VAL A 345 25.39 27.44 -5.43
N GLY A 346 24.92 28.05 -4.34
CA GLY A 346 24.19 29.33 -4.38
C GLY A 346 22.87 29.27 -5.17
N GLY A 347 22.27 28.09 -5.31
CA GLY A 347 21.01 27.90 -6.02
C GLY A 347 21.15 27.86 -7.53
N ALA A 348 22.38 27.79 -8.05
CA ALA A 348 22.64 27.71 -9.50
C ALA A 348 22.23 26.35 -10.09
N HIS A 349 22.16 25.31 -9.27
CA HIS A 349 21.83 23.95 -9.67
C HIS A 349 20.34 23.70 -9.55
N THR A 350 19.80 22.91 -10.49
CA THR A 350 18.41 22.48 -10.47
C THR A 350 18.28 21.09 -9.87
N PHE A 351 17.11 20.75 -9.37
CA PHE A 351 16.83 19.45 -8.79
C PHE A 351 15.65 18.79 -9.48
N THR A 352 15.73 17.47 -9.65
CA THR A 352 14.62 16.65 -10.10
C THR A 352 14.07 15.87 -8.92
N ASP A 353 12.76 15.98 -8.72
CA ASP A 353 12.03 15.05 -7.86
C ASP A 353 12.13 13.66 -8.48
N MET A 354 12.98 12.83 -7.89
CA MET A 354 13.23 11.47 -8.35
C MET A 354 12.06 10.56 -8.02
N CYS A 355 11.20 10.86 -7.05
CA CYS A 355 9.98 10.09 -6.84
C CYS A 355 9.01 10.34 -7.99
N THR A 356 8.77 11.60 -8.35
CA THR A 356 7.96 11.93 -9.53
C THR A 356 8.61 11.43 -10.79
N PHE A 357 9.92 11.61 -10.98
CA PHE A 357 10.63 11.10 -12.16
C PHE A 357 10.61 9.58 -12.22
N VAL A 358 10.80 8.87 -11.10
CA VAL A 358 10.80 7.41 -11.11
C VAL A 358 9.40 6.90 -11.44
N THR A 359 8.38 7.44 -10.78
CA THR A 359 6.98 7.01 -10.97
C THR A 359 6.42 7.42 -12.34
N SER A 360 6.77 8.62 -12.84
CA SER A 360 6.31 9.12 -14.14
C SER A 360 7.14 8.61 -15.32
N LYS A 361 8.47 8.46 -15.15
CA LYS A 361 9.44 8.18 -16.23
C LYS A 361 9.91 6.73 -16.29
N TYR A 362 9.87 5.91 -15.22
CA TYR A 362 9.98 4.44 -15.36
C TYR A 362 8.68 3.77 -15.81
N GLY A 363 7.62 4.55 -15.99
CA GLY A 363 6.77 4.38 -17.16
C GLY A 363 7.58 4.75 -18.41
N PHE A 364 8.43 3.86 -18.87
CA PHE A 364 8.80 3.91 -20.27
C PHE A 364 7.71 3.20 -21.08
N PRO A 365 7.50 3.49 -22.37
CA PRO A 365 6.58 2.70 -23.18
C PRO A 365 7.06 1.25 -23.14
N THR A 366 6.43 0.39 -22.34
CA THR A 366 6.55 -1.05 -22.61
C THR A 366 5.83 -1.24 -23.93
N ILE A 367 6.52 -1.73 -24.97
CA ILE A 367 5.85 -2.13 -26.21
C ILE A 367 4.98 -3.34 -25.88
N ILE A 368 3.72 -3.10 -25.49
CA ILE A 368 2.77 -4.16 -25.10
C ILE A 368 2.44 -5.04 -26.32
N ASN A 369 2.55 -4.49 -27.53
CA ASN A 369 2.38 -5.22 -28.77
C ASN A 369 3.72 -5.44 -29.48
N GLN A 370 4.53 -6.36 -28.94
CA GLN A 370 5.77 -6.81 -29.59
C GLN A 370 5.53 -7.29 -31.03
N ALA A 371 4.30 -7.67 -31.43
CA ALA A 371 4.00 -8.20 -32.76
C ALA A 371 4.19 -7.18 -33.89
N ASN A 372 3.91 -5.88 -33.64
CA ASN A 372 4.08 -4.83 -34.65
C ASN A 372 5.54 -4.40 -34.86
N TRP A 373 6.45 -4.86 -34.00
CA TRP A 373 7.90 -4.68 -34.13
C TRP A 373 8.65 -6.01 -34.40
N LYS A 374 7.92 -7.14 -34.45
CA LYS A 374 8.42 -8.48 -34.81
C LYS A 374 8.46 -8.65 -36.33
N GLY A 375 9.27 -7.84 -37.00
CA GLY A 375 9.77 -8.20 -38.32
C GLY A 375 10.78 -9.35 -38.19
N ARG A 376 10.33 -10.61 -38.04
CA ARG A 376 11.06 -11.92 -38.07
C ARG A 376 12.40 -12.11 -37.32
N GLU A 377 13.05 -11.08 -36.83
CA GLU A 377 14.24 -11.09 -35.98
C GLU A 377 13.95 -10.13 -34.82
N THR A 378 14.18 -10.54 -33.57
CA THR A 378 14.01 -9.63 -32.42
C THR A 378 15.09 -8.56 -32.51
N PRO A 379 14.76 -7.28 -32.84
CA PRO A 379 15.78 -6.26 -33.12
C PRO A 379 16.73 -6.01 -31.92
N TYR A 380 16.32 -6.40 -30.70
CA TYR A 380 17.08 -6.19 -29.47
C TYR A 380 17.54 -7.48 -28.78
N GLY A 381 17.41 -8.65 -29.43
CA GLY A 381 17.95 -9.91 -28.88
C GLY A 381 19.46 -9.86 -28.63
N ASN A 382 20.14 -8.92 -29.30
CA ASN A 382 21.58 -8.69 -29.24
C ASN A 382 21.95 -7.32 -28.67
N ALA A 383 20.99 -6.55 -28.14
CA ALA A 383 21.25 -5.21 -27.62
C ALA A 383 22.27 -5.27 -26.47
N SER A 384 23.33 -4.48 -26.58
CA SER A 384 24.34 -4.31 -25.53
C SER A 384 24.26 -2.88 -25.02
N CYS A 385 24.36 -2.71 -23.71
CA CYS A 385 24.40 -1.36 -23.16
C CYS A 385 25.59 -0.58 -23.73
N SER A 386 25.35 0.52 -24.44
CA SER A 386 26.37 1.35 -25.08
C SER A 386 27.35 1.95 -24.07
N ALA A 387 26.97 2.03 -22.79
CA ALA A 387 27.82 2.52 -21.70
C ALA A 387 28.72 1.44 -21.06
N CYS A 388 28.18 0.25 -20.76
CA CYS A 388 28.90 -0.78 -19.99
C CYS A 388 29.15 -2.09 -20.75
N GLY A 389 28.72 -2.17 -22.01
CA GLY A 389 28.82 -3.36 -22.86
C GLY A 389 27.97 -4.56 -22.42
N THR A 390 27.26 -4.46 -21.29
CA THR A 390 26.51 -5.60 -20.74
C THR A 390 25.35 -5.95 -21.66
N ARG A 391 25.34 -7.21 -22.12
CA ARG A 391 24.20 -7.83 -22.80
C ARG A 391 23.23 -8.31 -21.73
N SER A 392 22.09 -7.67 -21.63
CA SER A 392 20.96 -8.15 -20.84
C SER A 392 19.82 -8.40 -21.81
N LEU A 393 18.91 -9.31 -21.47
CA LEU A 393 17.74 -9.60 -22.31
C LEU A 393 16.51 -8.79 -21.88
N ARG A 394 16.62 -7.98 -20.81
CA ARG A 394 15.48 -7.26 -20.22
C ARG A 394 15.90 -5.90 -19.70
N ASN A 395 15.01 -4.92 -19.84
CA ASN A 395 15.07 -3.58 -19.24
C ASN A 395 16.15 -2.65 -19.81
N PHE A 396 16.17 -2.52 -21.14
CA PHE A 396 16.98 -1.51 -21.81
C PHE A 396 16.21 -0.22 -22.02
N LEU A 397 16.96 0.84 -22.25
CA LEU A 397 16.50 2.18 -22.56
C LEU A 397 17.15 2.58 -23.87
N HIS A 398 16.37 2.50 -24.94
CA HIS A 398 16.74 2.91 -26.27
C HIS A 398 16.55 4.41 -26.43
N CYS A 399 17.55 5.12 -26.94
CA CYS A 399 17.41 6.52 -27.32
C CYS A 399 16.52 6.62 -28.57
N ASN A 400 15.47 7.44 -28.54
CA ASN A 400 14.55 7.55 -29.68
C ASN A 400 15.16 8.31 -30.86
N GLU A 401 16.23 9.05 -30.63
CA GLU A 401 16.92 9.86 -31.62
C GLU A 401 18.18 9.17 -32.18
N CYS A 402 18.70 8.15 -31.50
CA CYS A 402 19.93 7.45 -31.89
C CYS A 402 19.66 5.96 -32.15
N VAL A 403 20.04 5.51 -33.34
CA VAL A 403 19.72 4.17 -33.85
C VAL A 403 20.33 3.02 -33.02
N ASP A 404 21.46 3.25 -32.38
CA ASP A 404 22.30 2.22 -31.74
C ASP A 404 22.68 2.54 -30.30
N TYR A 405 21.91 3.43 -29.64
CA TYR A 405 22.19 3.83 -28.28
C TYR A 405 21.20 3.25 -27.27
N ASP A 406 21.64 2.19 -26.60
CA ASP A 406 20.87 1.47 -25.60
C ASP A 406 21.54 1.54 -24.23
N LEU A 407 20.79 1.84 -23.18
CA LEU A 407 21.28 1.85 -21.81
C LEU A 407 20.60 0.77 -20.98
N CYS A 408 21.35 -0.03 -20.24
CA CYS A 408 20.76 -0.84 -19.19
C CYS A 408 20.29 0.07 -18.05
N SER A 409 19.34 -0.40 -17.23
CA SER A 409 18.75 0.40 -16.15
C SER A 409 19.79 0.98 -15.18
N SER A 410 20.87 0.26 -14.91
CA SER A 410 21.95 0.74 -14.02
C SER A 410 22.79 1.86 -14.64
N CYS A 411 23.01 1.86 -15.96
CA CYS A 411 23.71 2.96 -16.63
C CYS A 411 22.83 4.19 -16.82
N ALA A 412 21.53 4.01 -17.05
CA ALA A 412 20.60 5.13 -17.07
C ALA A 412 20.51 5.83 -15.70
N LEU A 413 20.56 5.07 -14.60
CA LEU A 413 20.58 5.64 -13.24
C LEU A 413 21.87 6.35 -12.85
N ARG A 414 22.98 6.05 -13.53
CA ARG A 414 24.26 6.75 -13.39
C ARG A 414 24.37 7.96 -14.32
N ASP A 415 23.24 8.42 -14.86
CA ASP A 415 23.15 9.58 -15.73
C ASP A 415 23.99 9.49 -17.04
N VAL A 416 24.37 8.28 -17.47
CA VAL A 416 25.14 8.09 -18.72
C VAL A 416 24.35 8.53 -19.97
N TRP A 417 23.03 8.66 -19.84
CA TRP A 417 22.18 9.25 -20.87
C TRP A 417 22.46 10.75 -21.10
N ARG A 418 22.93 11.48 -20.09
CA ARG A 418 23.28 12.91 -20.19
C ARG A 418 24.58 13.13 -20.96
N GLU A 419 25.56 12.24 -20.75
CA GLU A 419 26.84 12.30 -21.47
C GLU A 419 26.64 12.04 -22.97
N HIS A 420 25.73 11.12 -23.29
CA HIS A 420 25.37 10.81 -24.67
C HIS A 420 24.78 12.00 -25.41
N SER A 421 23.88 12.73 -24.73
CA SER A 421 23.09 13.74 -25.41
C SER A 421 23.86 15.06 -25.63
N ARG A 422 25.07 15.23 -25.07
CA ARG A 422 25.93 16.43 -25.23
C ARG A 422 25.17 17.76 -25.02
N GLY A 423 24.16 17.76 -24.14
CA GLY A 423 23.31 18.93 -23.90
C GLY A 423 22.07 19.05 -24.80
N SER A 424 21.91 18.18 -25.80
CA SER A 424 20.63 17.96 -26.49
C SER A 424 19.68 17.14 -25.59
N MET A 425 18.37 17.36 -25.67
CA MET A 425 17.40 16.58 -24.90
C MET A 425 16.93 15.36 -25.70
N HIS A 426 17.74 14.29 -25.70
CA HIS A 426 17.33 13.00 -26.26
C HIS A 426 16.31 12.33 -25.33
N THR A 427 15.30 11.70 -25.91
CA THR A 427 14.28 10.93 -25.19
C THR A 427 14.59 9.45 -25.25
N PHE A 428 14.18 8.70 -24.23
CA PHE A 428 14.47 7.27 -24.13
C PHE A 428 13.17 6.47 -24.02
N THR A 429 13.14 5.28 -24.61
CA THR A 429 12.05 4.30 -24.57
C THR A 429 12.58 2.99 -24.02
N ARG A 430 11.80 2.31 -23.19
CA ARG A 430 12.19 1.00 -22.65
C ARG A 430 11.81 -0.08 -23.62
N VAL A 431 12.76 -0.95 -23.90
CA VAL A 431 12.58 -2.07 -24.81
C VAL A 431 12.54 -3.38 -24.05
#